data_AF-A0A957MER2-F1
#
_entry.id   AF-A0A957MER2-F1
#
_cell.length_a   1.000
_cell.length_b   1.000
_cell.length_c   1.000
_cell.angle_alpha   90.00
_cell.angle_beta   90.00
_cell.angle_gamma   90.00
#
_symmetry.space_group_name_H-M   'P 1'
#
loop_
_entity.id
_entity.type
_entity.pdbx_description
1 polymer ?
#
loop_
_entity_poly.entity_id
_entity_poly.type
_entity_poly.pdbx_seq_one_letter_code
_entity_poly.pdbx_strand_id
1 'polypeptide(L)' 'GIMVGSQAGSAIGTARAALFAARPEIAHPSELSFFLKLKEDICTTALRIVDGELALADAAALHIDPARLREMRVPVP' A
#
# COMPACT_ATOMS: atom_id res chain seq x y z
N GLY A 1 11.01 -6.25 19.09
CA GLY A 1 10.21 -6.46 17.88
C GLY A 1 10.83 -5.72 16.72
N ILE A 2 10.61 -6.19 15.51
CA ILE A 2 10.92 -5.48 14.26
C ILE A 2 9.66 -4.76 13.79
N MET A 3 9.79 -3.64 13.09
CA MET A 3 8.70 -2.98 12.34
C MET A 3 9.15 -2.77 10.88
N VAL A 4 8.20 -2.71 9.96
CA VAL A 4 8.43 -2.38 8.56
C VAL A 4 8.20 -0.89 8.34
N GLY A 5 9.24 -0.18 7.90
CA GLY A 5 9.16 1.23 7.53
C GLY A 5 8.59 1.45 6.12
N SER A 6 8.15 2.66 5.85
CA SER A 6 7.64 3.08 4.54
C SER A 6 8.71 3.82 3.73
N GLN A 7 8.58 3.80 2.41
CA GLN A 7 9.30 4.70 1.50
C GLN A 7 8.36 5.79 0.96
N ALA A 8 7.34 6.17 1.75
CA ALA A 8 6.26 7.06 1.33
C ALA A 8 5.56 6.60 0.03
N GLY A 9 5.40 5.28 -0.13
CA GLY A 9 4.85 4.67 -1.33
C GLY A 9 3.34 4.84 -1.48
N SER A 10 2.85 4.59 -2.69
CA SER A 10 1.42 4.48 -3.03
C SER A 10 0.82 3.15 -2.53
N ALA A 11 -0.49 2.97 -2.72
CA ALA A 11 -1.24 1.83 -2.20
C ALA A 11 -0.62 0.48 -2.62
N ILE A 12 -0.10 0.34 -3.85
CA ILE A 12 0.55 -0.90 -4.28
C ILE A 12 1.83 -1.21 -3.49
N GLY A 13 2.65 -0.19 -3.18
CA GLY A 13 3.83 -0.34 -2.34
C GLY A 13 3.46 -0.68 -0.90
N THR A 14 2.46 0.02 -0.35
CA THR A 14 1.91 -0.28 0.97
C THR A 14 1.39 -1.71 1.07
N ALA A 15 0.65 -2.21 0.07
CA ALA A 15 0.15 -3.58 0.07
C ALA A 15 1.28 -4.62 0.15
N ARG A 16 2.37 -4.42 -0.60
CA ARG A 16 3.53 -5.33 -0.55
C ARG A 16 4.26 -5.25 0.78
N ALA A 17 4.38 -4.06 1.37
CA ALA A 17 4.92 -3.89 2.72
C ALA A 17 4.03 -4.57 3.77
N ALA A 18 2.70 -4.50 3.65
CA ALA A 18 1.76 -5.13 4.57
C ALA A 18 1.87 -6.67 4.57
N LEU A 19 2.00 -7.28 3.38
CA LEU A 19 2.19 -8.72 3.26
C LEU A 19 3.51 -9.18 3.90
N PHE A 20 4.57 -8.38 3.78
CA PHE A 20 5.84 -8.66 4.47
C PHE A 20 5.73 -8.43 5.99
N ALA A 21 5.00 -7.39 6.41
CA ALA A 21 4.75 -7.06 7.81
C ALA A 21 3.93 -8.11 8.57
N ALA A 22 3.22 -9.00 7.86
CA ALA A 22 2.46 -10.11 8.45
C ALA A 22 3.33 -11.24 9.05
N ARG A 23 4.65 -11.16 8.89
CA ARG A 23 5.59 -12.13 9.40
C ARG A 23 5.65 -12.12 10.94
N PRO A 24 5.81 -13.28 11.60
CA PRO A 24 5.78 -13.37 13.06
C PRO A 24 6.90 -12.59 13.76
N GLU A 25 8.02 -12.31 13.07
CA GLU A 25 9.12 -11.52 13.62
C GLU A 25 8.81 -10.01 13.69
N ILE A 26 7.81 -9.55 12.94
CA ILE A 26 7.33 -8.17 12.93
C ILE A 26 6.30 -8.02 14.05
N ALA A 27 6.77 -7.56 15.20
CA ALA A 27 5.99 -7.49 16.44
C ALA A 27 5.57 -6.07 16.82
N HIS A 28 5.90 -5.07 15.98
CA HIS A 28 5.53 -3.67 16.17
C HIS A 28 4.65 -3.19 15.02
N PRO A 29 3.73 -2.22 15.25
CA PRO A 29 2.99 -1.58 14.17
C PRO A 29 3.91 -1.04 13.08
N SER A 30 3.57 -1.30 11.83
CA SER A 30 4.37 -0.94 10.66
C SER A 30 3.81 0.29 9.96
N GLU A 31 4.65 1.00 9.21
CA GLU A 31 4.29 2.24 8.53
C GLU A 31 3.51 1.97 7.24
N LEU A 32 2.20 1.76 7.37
CA LEU A 32 1.33 1.32 6.27
C LEU A 32 0.23 2.32 5.91
N SER A 33 0.37 3.61 6.27
CA SER A 33 -0.67 4.64 6.09
C SER A 33 -0.32 5.79 5.14
N PHE A 34 0.90 5.82 4.60
CA PHE A 34 1.35 6.93 3.74
C PHE A 34 0.49 7.14 2.49
N PHE A 35 -0.04 6.06 1.91
CA PHE A 35 -0.93 6.14 0.73
C PHE A 35 -2.18 7.00 0.99
N LEU A 36 -2.62 7.18 2.24
CA LEU A 36 -3.76 8.04 2.60
C LEU A 36 -3.48 9.53 2.30
N LYS A 37 -2.22 9.91 2.11
CA LYS A 37 -1.85 11.28 1.73
C LYS A 37 -2.01 11.55 0.24
N LEU A 38 -2.19 10.51 -0.58
CA LEU A 38 -2.36 10.67 -2.02
C LEU A 38 -3.80 11.09 -2.33
N LYS A 39 -3.95 12.08 -3.21
CA LYS A 39 -5.26 12.49 -3.73
C LYS A 39 -5.87 11.39 -4.60
N GLU A 40 -5.04 10.74 -5.39
CA GLU A 40 -5.39 9.69 -6.35
C GLU A 40 -4.29 8.63 -6.36
N ASP A 41 -4.65 7.39 -6.71
CA ASP A 41 -3.76 6.23 -6.76
C ASP A 41 -3.99 5.48 -8.09
N ILE A 42 -3.08 4.61 -8.50
CA ILE A 42 -3.23 3.82 -9.74
C ILE A 42 -3.87 2.45 -9.52
N CYS A 43 -4.32 2.12 -8.31
CA CYS A 43 -4.91 0.80 -8.01
C CYS A 43 -6.40 0.69 -8.34
N THR A 44 -6.85 -0.56 -8.56
CA THR A 44 -8.25 -0.92 -8.91
C THR A 44 -9.25 -0.64 -7.80
N THR A 45 -8.79 -0.67 -6.55
CA THR A 45 -9.58 -0.38 -5.35
C THR A 45 -8.73 0.41 -4.35
N ALA A 46 -9.38 1.12 -3.43
CA ALA A 46 -8.68 1.78 -2.33
C ALA A 46 -8.39 0.80 -1.20
N LEU A 47 -7.16 0.78 -0.69
CA LEU A 47 -6.85 0.14 0.58
C LEU A 47 -7.57 0.88 1.71
N ARG A 48 -8.02 0.13 2.72
CA ARG A 48 -8.65 0.71 3.91
C ARG A 48 -7.84 0.37 5.15
N ILE A 49 -7.81 1.34 6.06
CA ILE A 49 -7.37 1.12 7.43
C ILE A 49 -8.60 1.27 8.31
N VAL A 50 -8.88 0.28 9.14
CA VAL A 50 -10.01 0.26 10.08
C VAL A 50 -9.43 -0.03 11.46
N ASP A 51 -9.70 0.85 12.41
CA ASP A 51 -9.21 0.74 13.80
C ASP A 51 -7.68 0.54 13.92
N GLY A 52 -6.93 1.13 12.99
CA GLY A 52 -5.47 1.04 12.94
C GLY A 52 -4.93 -0.22 12.25
N GLU A 53 -5.80 -1.09 11.73
CA GLU A 53 -5.42 -2.33 11.07
C GLU A 53 -5.70 -2.30 9.56
N LEU A 54 -4.92 -3.09 8.82
CA LEU A 54 -5.05 -3.29 7.38
C LEU A 54 -5.24 -4.79 7.10
N ALA A 55 -6.31 -5.14 6.40
CA ALA A 55 -6.61 -6.53 6.10
C ALA A 55 -5.66 -7.10 5.03
N LEU A 56 -4.97 -8.19 5.34
CA LEU A 56 -4.03 -8.82 4.40
C LEU A 56 -4.71 -9.34 3.13
N ALA A 57 -5.98 -9.73 3.21
CA ALA A 57 -6.78 -10.11 2.05
C ALA A 57 -6.91 -8.95 1.05
N ASP A 58 -7.17 -7.73 1.54
CA ASP A 58 -7.27 -6.53 0.70
C ASP A 58 -5.91 -6.19 0.07
N ALA A 59 -4.82 -6.32 0.83
CA ALA A 59 -3.46 -6.12 0.31
C ALA A 59 -3.06 -7.16 -0.76
N ALA A 60 -3.47 -8.42 -0.58
CA ALA A 60 -3.20 -9.50 -1.52
C ALA A 60 -4.00 -9.34 -2.82
N ALA A 61 -5.26 -8.88 -2.73
CA ALA A 61 -6.15 -8.66 -3.87
C ALA A 61 -5.89 -7.34 -4.62
N LEU A 62 -4.99 -6.48 -4.13
CA LEU A 62 -4.74 -5.18 -4.73
C LEU A 62 -3.94 -5.30 -6.04
N HIS A 63 -4.49 -4.74 -7.10
CA HIS A 63 -3.88 -4.68 -8.42
C HIS A 63 -3.79 -3.24 -8.95
N ILE A 64 -2.83 -3.00 -9.82
CA ILE A 64 -2.76 -1.76 -10.59
C ILE A 64 -3.87 -1.78 -11.64
N ASP A 65 -4.61 -0.67 -11.74
CA ASP A 65 -5.54 -0.40 -12.83
C ASP A 65 -4.75 0.11 -14.06
N PRO A 66 -4.72 -0.64 -15.17
CA PRO A 66 -3.97 -0.23 -16.36
C PRO A 66 -4.48 1.07 -16.99
N ALA A 67 -5.76 1.40 -16.85
CA ALA A 67 -6.32 2.64 -17.38
C ALA A 67 -5.80 3.84 -16.58
N ARG A 68 -5.87 3.77 -15.24
CA ARG A 68 -5.35 4.82 -14.36
C ARG A 68 -3.85 4.99 -14.48
N LEU A 69 -3.11 3.88 -14.60
CA LEU A 69 -1.67 3.94 -14.87
C LEU A 69 -1.35 4.69 -16.16
N ARG A 70 -2.11 4.47 -17.25
CA ARG A 70 -1.91 5.19 -18.51
C ARG A 70 -2.24 6.67 -18.38
N GLU A 71 -3.31 7.01 -17.69
CA GLU A 71 -3.76 8.40 -17.46
C GLU A 71 -2.73 9.20 -16.63
N MET A 72 -2.21 8.59 -15.57
CA MET A 72 -1.28 9.24 -14.63
C MET A 72 0.18 9.10 -15.02
N ARG A 73 0.49 8.49 -16.17
CA ARG A 73 1.87 8.29 -16.63
C ARG A 73 2.49 9.63 -16.98
N VAL A 74 3.55 9.99 -16.26
CA VAL A 74 4.39 11.13 -16.62
C VAL A 74 5.25 10.75 -17.84
N PRO A 75 5.27 11.56 -18.90
CA PRO A 75 6.17 11.32 -20.03
C PRO A 75 7.62 11.30 -19.56
N VAL A 76 8.40 10.33 -20.03
CA VAL A 76 9.85 10.37 -19.86
C VAL A 76 10.39 11.32 -20.94
N PRO A 77 11.21 12.32 -20.59
CA PRO A 77 11.84 13.20 -21.58
C PRO A 77 12.72 12.45 -22.58
#